data_AF-A0A1C6IGK3-F1
#
_entry.id   AF-A0A1C6IGK3-F1
#
_cell.length_a   1.000
_cell.length_b   1.000
_cell.length_c   1.000
_cell.angle_alpha   90.00
_cell.angle_beta   90.00
_cell.angle_gamma   90.00
#
_symmetry.space_group_name_H-M   'P 1'
#
loop_
_entity.id
_entity.type
_entity.pdbx_description
1 polymer ?
#
loop_
_entity_poly.entity_id
_entity_poly.type
_entity_poly.pdbx_seq_one_letter_code
_entity_poly.pdbx_strand_id
1 'polypeptide(L)'
;MTRLKTEWVEYMIDGMTSYNQVLKQKIGVDLAGLAMRTFHMSGADFDRARNCNRVAVVPITQGEGIIGSFSESVAAIVESMGFRVDVMPHTDVDGIYDGYQRGCNLFFFADDIRYLALNTKTNKASDNNYATALGFIEVLTALMERHGKDIAKEKILQIGHGIVGREAVQILKQRGVDFDIYDKDPQALAGLSHKKLTGKEEIKDYRYILDFTNEGGWLKDAYLADAILYASPGVPYSMDEVAESRFEDRAVHDNLEIGTAIMLGEALQI
;
A
#
# COMPACT_ATOMS: atom_id res chain seq x y z
N MET A 1 0.09 -10.82 -12.02
CA MET A 1 -0.46 -9.65 -11.32
C MET A 1 -1.83 -10.06 -10.82
N THR A 2 -2.19 -9.79 -9.56
CA THR A 2 -3.56 -10.03 -9.09
C THR A 2 -4.38 -8.79 -9.38
N ARG A 3 -5.39 -8.92 -10.24
CA ARG A 3 -6.39 -7.87 -10.46
C ARG A 3 -7.39 -7.90 -9.31
N LEU A 4 -7.76 -6.74 -8.78
CA LEU A 4 -8.74 -6.65 -7.70
C LEU A 4 -10.13 -7.08 -8.17
N LYS A 5 -10.95 -7.50 -7.23
CA LYS A 5 -12.38 -7.79 -7.43
C LYS A 5 -13.21 -6.78 -6.66
N THR A 6 -14.45 -6.56 -7.10
CA THR A 6 -15.37 -5.63 -6.44
C THR A 6 -15.54 -5.95 -4.95
N GLU A 7 -15.70 -7.24 -4.59
CA GLU A 7 -15.87 -7.65 -3.19
C GLU A 7 -14.65 -7.33 -2.29
N TRP A 8 -13.49 -7.06 -2.86
CA TRP A 8 -12.27 -6.73 -2.12
C TRP A 8 -12.10 -5.22 -1.86
N VAL A 9 -12.92 -4.37 -2.49
CA VAL A 9 -12.78 -2.91 -2.38
C VAL A 9 -14.06 -2.21 -1.97
N GLU A 10 -15.22 -2.79 -2.25
CA GLU A 10 -16.53 -2.14 -1.99
C GLU A 10 -16.73 -1.69 -0.54
N TYR A 11 -16.15 -2.41 0.45
CA TYR A 11 -16.23 -2.02 1.86
C TYR A 11 -15.60 -0.65 2.16
N MET A 12 -14.70 -0.16 1.32
CA MET A 12 -13.99 1.09 1.52
C MET A 12 -14.95 2.28 1.40
N ILE A 13 -16.00 2.18 0.58
CA ILE A 13 -16.96 3.27 0.32
C ILE A 13 -17.53 3.84 1.63
N ASP A 14 -17.93 2.97 2.55
CA ASP A 14 -18.49 3.37 3.85
C ASP A 14 -17.53 3.06 5.04
N GLY A 15 -16.42 2.37 4.80
CA GLY A 15 -15.54 1.83 5.82
C GLY A 15 -14.38 2.74 6.26
N MET A 16 -14.06 3.80 5.50
CA MET A 16 -12.81 4.55 5.69
C MET A 16 -12.66 5.22 7.07
N THR A 17 -13.76 5.59 7.72
CA THR A 17 -13.70 6.16 9.08
C THR A 17 -13.21 5.11 10.07
N SER A 18 -13.77 3.90 10.03
CA SER A 18 -13.37 2.79 10.90
C SER A 18 -11.94 2.36 10.58
N TYR A 19 -11.60 2.23 9.29
CA TYR A 19 -10.26 1.88 8.85
C TYR A 19 -9.19 2.85 9.41
N ASN A 20 -9.39 4.17 9.26
CA ASN A 20 -8.44 5.15 9.77
C ASN A 20 -8.30 5.11 11.30
N GLN A 21 -9.38 4.82 12.03
CA GLN A 21 -9.33 4.64 13.49
C GLN A 21 -8.49 3.42 13.88
N VAL A 22 -8.72 2.27 13.23
CA VAL A 22 -7.97 1.03 13.48
C VAL A 22 -6.49 1.21 13.11
N LEU A 23 -6.19 1.80 11.95
CA LEU A 23 -4.82 2.08 11.54
C LEU A 23 -4.11 2.98 12.57
N LYS A 24 -4.77 4.05 13.01
CA LYS A 24 -4.23 4.95 14.03
C LYS A 24 -4.01 4.26 15.38
N GLN A 25 -4.88 3.32 15.77
CA GLN A 25 -4.66 2.52 16.97
C GLN A 25 -3.43 1.63 16.83
N LYS A 26 -3.27 0.94 15.70
CA LYS A 26 -2.16 0.01 15.44
C LYS A 26 -0.81 0.71 15.26
N ILE A 27 -0.74 1.74 14.43
CA ILE A 27 0.53 2.39 14.02
C ILE A 27 0.68 3.85 14.48
N GLY A 28 -0.32 4.40 15.17
CA GLY A 28 -0.24 5.75 15.78
C GLY A 28 -0.70 6.89 14.85
N VAL A 29 -0.90 6.62 13.56
CA VAL A 29 -1.32 7.58 12.54
C VAL A 29 -2.41 6.99 11.64
N ASP A 30 -3.27 7.86 11.10
CA ASP A 30 -4.21 7.52 10.02
C ASP A 30 -3.53 7.61 8.65
N LEU A 31 -4.25 7.40 7.55
CA LEU A 31 -3.68 7.44 6.19
C LEU A 31 -3.05 8.79 5.84
N ALA A 32 -3.69 9.90 6.23
CA ALA A 32 -3.13 11.23 6.00
C ALA A 32 -1.84 11.44 6.81
N GLY A 33 -1.84 11.01 8.08
CA GLY A 33 -0.67 11.04 8.95
C GLY A 33 0.48 10.17 8.41
N LEU A 34 0.16 8.98 7.89
CA LEU A 34 1.14 8.10 7.24
C LEU A 34 1.77 8.79 6.02
N ALA A 35 0.97 9.31 5.09
CA ALA A 35 1.46 10.03 3.92
C ALA A 35 2.33 11.25 4.30
N MET A 36 1.86 12.07 5.25
CA MET A 36 2.64 13.23 5.74
C MET A 36 3.99 12.80 6.32
N ARG A 37 4.00 11.74 7.14
CA ARG A 37 5.22 11.21 7.73
C ARG A 37 6.19 10.71 6.66
N THR A 38 5.72 9.90 5.72
CA THR A 38 6.53 9.30 4.65
C THR A 38 7.24 10.34 3.80
N PHE A 39 6.56 11.45 3.48
CA PHE A 39 7.10 12.50 2.62
C PHE A 39 7.51 13.76 3.37
N HIS A 40 7.69 13.67 4.69
CA HIS A 40 8.13 14.77 5.56
C HIS A 40 7.32 16.07 5.39
N MET A 41 6.02 15.95 5.15
CA MET A 41 5.12 17.09 4.98
C MET A 41 4.68 17.60 6.36
N SER A 42 4.72 18.92 6.55
CA SER A 42 4.07 19.53 7.70
C SER A 42 2.54 19.51 7.54
N GLY A 43 1.81 19.60 8.65
CA GLY A 43 0.34 19.74 8.58
C GLY A 43 -0.11 20.95 7.75
N ALA A 44 0.63 22.07 7.82
CA ALA A 44 0.35 23.26 7.01
C ALA A 44 0.57 23.03 5.51
N ASP A 45 1.59 22.26 5.13
CA ASP A 45 1.82 21.90 3.73
C ASP A 45 0.73 20.97 3.21
N PHE A 46 0.30 20.01 4.04
CA PHE A 46 -0.77 19.08 3.68
C PHE A 46 -2.14 19.78 3.58
N ASP A 47 -2.44 20.71 4.50
CA ASP A 47 -3.66 21.53 4.43
C ASP A 47 -3.65 22.45 3.20
N ARG A 48 -2.49 23.03 2.86
CA ARG A 48 -2.34 23.77 1.60
C ARG A 48 -2.59 22.85 0.39
N ALA A 49 -2.05 21.62 0.41
CA ALA A 49 -2.28 20.64 -0.63
C ALA A 49 -3.77 20.29 -0.78
N ARG A 50 -4.51 20.05 0.31
CA ARG A 50 -5.97 19.81 0.29
C ARG A 50 -6.74 20.96 -0.35
N ASN A 51 -6.34 22.20 -0.05
CA ASN A 51 -7.04 23.39 -0.53
C ASN A 51 -6.71 23.74 -1.99
N CYS A 52 -5.50 23.40 -2.45
CA CYS A 52 -5.03 23.77 -3.79
C CYS A 52 -5.19 22.65 -4.83
N ASN A 53 -5.51 21.42 -4.42
CA ASN A 53 -5.70 20.29 -5.34
C ASN A 53 -7.15 19.81 -5.33
N ARG A 54 -7.67 19.52 -6.53
CA ARG A 54 -8.92 18.79 -6.71
C ARG A 54 -8.61 17.52 -7.47
N VAL A 55 -9.12 16.40 -6.96
CA VAL A 55 -8.80 15.06 -7.43
C VAL A 55 -9.92 14.55 -8.33
N ALA A 56 -9.56 13.98 -9.47
CA ALA A 56 -10.44 13.21 -10.32
C ALA A 56 -10.05 11.73 -10.26
N VAL A 57 -11.01 10.84 -10.02
CA VAL A 57 -10.84 9.40 -10.24
C VAL A 57 -11.49 9.08 -11.57
N VAL A 58 -10.72 8.61 -12.53
CA VAL A 58 -11.18 8.33 -13.90
C VAL A 58 -11.29 6.82 -14.08
N PRO A 59 -12.49 6.26 -14.31
CA PRO A 59 -12.64 4.87 -14.69
C PRO A 59 -12.01 4.62 -16.06
N ILE A 60 -11.29 3.51 -16.21
CA ILE A 60 -10.60 3.14 -17.46
C ILE A 60 -11.18 1.82 -17.95
N THR A 61 -11.43 1.74 -19.26
CA THR A 61 -12.01 0.56 -19.92
C THR A 61 -10.97 -0.31 -20.62
N GLN A 62 -9.74 0.18 -20.75
CA GLN A 62 -8.65 -0.57 -21.37
C GLN A 62 -8.41 -1.91 -20.65
N GLY A 63 -8.22 -2.98 -21.44
CA GLY A 63 -7.91 -4.31 -20.92
C GLY A 63 -9.16 -5.07 -20.48
N GLU A 64 -9.16 -5.59 -19.25
CA GLU A 64 -10.29 -6.29 -18.62
C GLU A 64 -11.40 -5.32 -18.15
N GLY A 65 -11.31 -4.05 -18.49
CA GLY A 65 -12.37 -3.06 -18.27
C GLY A 65 -12.45 -2.50 -16.87
N ILE A 66 -13.64 -2.07 -16.47
CA ILE A 66 -13.89 -1.49 -15.15
C ILE A 66 -14.07 -2.61 -14.11
N ILE A 67 -13.31 -2.54 -13.03
CA ILE A 67 -13.62 -3.24 -11.77
C ILE A 67 -14.66 -2.37 -11.07
N GLY A 68 -15.83 -2.93 -10.73
CA GLY A 68 -17.01 -2.19 -10.26
C GLY A 68 -16.72 -1.00 -9.33
N SER A 69 -16.80 -1.21 -8.02
CA SER A 69 -16.66 -0.15 -7.00
C SER A 69 -15.23 0.43 -6.87
N PHE A 70 -14.32 0.16 -7.81
CA PHE A 70 -12.90 0.55 -7.68
C PHE A 70 -12.73 2.08 -7.65
N SER A 71 -13.35 2.79 -8.58
CA SER A 71 -13.21 4.25 -8.66
C SER A 71 -13.79 4.93 -7.42
N GLU A 72 -14.94 4.45 -6.95
CA GLU A 72 -15.60 4.90 -5.73
C GLU A 72 -14.75 4.60 -4.49
N SER A 73 -14.09 3.44 -4.45
CA SER A 73 -13.20 3.07 -3.35
C SER A 73 -11.96 3.97 -3.28
N VAL A 74 -11.32 4.25 -4.43
CA VAL A 74 -10.23 5.22 -4.52
C VAL A 74 -10.69 6.61 -4.08
N ALA A 75 -11.88 7.04 -4.51
CA ALA A 75 -12.46 8.31 -4.08
C ALA A 75 -12.69 8.34 -2.56
N ALA A 76 -13.26 7.29 -1.97
CA ALA A 76 -13.48 7.20 -0.52
C ALA A 76 -12.16 7.28 0.26
N ILE A 77 -11.10 6.60 -0.20
CA ILE A 77 -9.77 6.69 0.42
C ILE A 77 -9.25 8.13 0.40
N VAL A 78 -9.27 8.77 -0.78
CA VAL A 78 -8.79 10.15 -0.97
C VAL A 78 -9.62 11.16 -0.16
N GLU A 79 -10.94 10.99 -0.13
CA GLU A 79 -11.84 11.81 0.66
C GLU A 79 -11.57 11.67 2.16
N SER A 80 -11.29 10.45 2.64
CA SER A 80 -10.95 10.20 4.04
C SER A 80 -9.67 10.91 4.48
N MET A 81 -8.77 11.22 3.54
CA MET A 81 -7.57 12.02 3.76
C MET A 81 -7.85 13.54 3.72
N GLY A 82 -9.09 13.96 3.47
CA GLY A 82 -9.56 15.34 3.50
C GLY A 82 -9.44 16.09 2.16
N PHE A 83 -9.29 15.37 1.04
CA PHE A 83 -9.22 15.98 -0.29
C PHE A 83 -10.60 16.07 -0.94
N ARG A 84 -10.78 17.09 -1.78
CA ARG A 84 -11.95 17.16 -2.67
C ARG A 84 -11.70 16.23 -3.85
N VAL A 85 -12.57 15.23 -3.99
CA VAL A 85 -12.44 14.19 -5.01
C VAL A 85 -13.79 13.91 -5.66
N ASP A 86 -13.77 13.63 -6.95
CA ASP A 86 -14.94 13.27 -7.74
C ASP A 86 -14.59 12.06 -8.62
N VAL A 87 -15.49 11.07 -8.72
CA VAL A 87 -15.44 10.04 -9.77
C VAL A 87 -15.99 10.63 -11.06
N MET A 88 -15.25 10.51 -12.15
CA MET A 88 -15.66 11.08 -13.44
C MET A 88 -16.77 10.24 -14.07
N PRO A 89 -17.82 10.89 -14.64
CA PRO A 89 -18.95 10.19 -15.21
C PRO A 89 -18.60 9.48 -16.53
N HIS A 90 -17.61 9.99 -17.28
CA HIS A 90 -17.08 9.32 -18.46
C HIS A 90 -15.77 8.59 -18.16
N THR A 91 -15.42 7.66 -19.05
CA THR A 91 -14.24 6.80 -18.93
C THR A 91 -13.10 7.30 -19.80
N ASP A 92 -11.90 6.75 -19.58
CA ASP A 92 -10.75 6.90 -20.46
C ASP A 92 -10.41 8.37 -20.75
N VAL A 93 -10.25 8.74 -22.02
CA VAL A 93 -9.88 10.10 -22.43
C VAL A 93 -10.97 11.12 -22.10
N ASP A 94 -12.25 10.75 -22.27
CA ASP A 94 -13.37 11.64 -21.96
C ASP A 94 -13.47 11.89 -20.45
N GLY A 95 -13.18 10.88 -19.61
CA GLY A 95 -13.10 11.05 -18.17
C GLY A 95 -11.94 11.95 -17.73
N ILE A 96 -10.77 11.85 -18.38
CA ILE A 96 -9.67 12.80 -18.15
C ILE A 96 -10.11 14.23 -18.53
N TYR A 97 -10.83 14.37 -19.65
CA TYR A 97 -11.35 15.66 -20.10
C TYR A 97 -12.39 16.24 -19.13
N ASP A 98 -13.28 15.41 -18.57
CA ASP A 98 -14.22 15.82 -17.51
C ASP A 98 -13.49 16.39 -16.29
N GLY A 99 -12.45 15.70 -15.83
CA GLY A 99 -11.64 16.13 -14.69
C GLY A 99 -10.99 17.48 -14.97
N TYR A 100 -10.40 17.65 -16.16
CA TYR A 100 -9.85 18.92 -16.61
C TYR A 100 -10.89 20.05 -16.63
N GLN A 101 -12.07 19.83 -17.22
CA GLN A 101 -13.15 20.82 -17.27
C GLN A 101 -13.63 21.24 -15.87
N ARG A 102 -13.55 20.33 -14.90
CA ARG A 102 -13.89 20.59 -13.49
C ARG A 102 -12.77 21.23 -12.68
N GLY A 103 -11.65 21.56 -13.32
CA GLY A 103 -10.47 22.16 -12.67
C GLY A 103 -9.70 21.17 -11.79
N CYS A 104 -9.88 19.87 -11.99
CA CYS A 104 -9.07 18.86 -11.34
C CYS A 104 -7.64 18.90 -11.90
N ASN A 105 -6.69 18.67 -11.01
CA ASN A 105 -5.28 18.70 -11.36
C ASN A 105 -4.50 17.53 -10.78
N LEU A 106 -5.17 16.65 -10.04
CA LEU A 106 -4.64 15.39 -9.59
C LEU A 106 -5.59 14.31 -10.09
N PHE A 107 -5.06 13.32 -10.78
CA PHE A 107 -5.83 12.27 -11.45
C PHE A 107 -5.41 10.91 -10.92
N PHE A 108 -6.37 10.10 -10.52
CA PHE A 108 -6.19 8.68 -10.29
C PHE A 108 -6.87 7.91 -11.41
N PHE A 109 -6.17 6.93 -11.97
CA PHE A 109 -6.70 6.03 -12.99
C PHE A 109 -5.84 4.77 -13.07
N ALA A 110 -6.45 3.66 -13.46
CA ALA A 110 -5.78 2.37 -13.54
C ALA A 110 -6.24 1.56 -14.74
N ASP A 111 -5.31 1.00 -15.50
CA ASP A 111 -5.54 -0.15 -16.37
C ASP A 111 -5.01 -1.44 -15.72
N ASP A 112 -5.00 -2.55 -16.45
CA ASP A 112 -4.48 -3.84 -15.94
C ASP A 112 -2.97 -3.87 -15.65
N ILE A 113 -2.22 -2.86 -16.09
CA ILE A 113 -0.76 -2.82 -16.03
C ILE A 113 -0.27 -1.73 -15.08
N ARG A 114 -0.97 -0.58 -15.06
CA ARG A 114 -0.58 0.63 -14.35
C ARG A 114 -1.76 1.19 -13.59
N TYR A 115 -1.54 1.42 -12.30
CA TYR A 115 -2.35 2.29 -11.47
C TYR A 115 -1.50 3.51 -11.10
N LEU A 116 -1.96 4.70 -11.48
CA LEU A 116 -1.20 5.95 -11.38
C LEU A 116 -1.98 7.04 -10.64
N ALA A 117 -1.24 7.84 -9.87
CA ALA A 117 -1.65 9.17 -9.45
C ALA A 117 -0.82 10.20 -10.22
N LEU A 118 -1.46 11.14 -10.93
CA LEU A 118 -0.80 12.16 -11.74
C LEU A 118 -1.20 13.55 -11.28
N ASN A 119 -0.25 14.36 -10.82
CA ASN A 119 -0.45 15.76 -10.51
C ASN A 119 0.04 16.64 -11.66
N THR A 120 -0.89 17.22 -12.42
CA THR A 120 -0.61 18.04 -13.60
C THR A 120 -0.11 19.43 -13.26
N LYS A 121 -0.27 19.91 -12.02
CA LYS A 121 0.30 21.20 -11.58
C LYS A 121 1.81 21.11 -11.32
N THR A 122 2.25 20.01 -10.71
CA THR A 122 3.66 19.80 -10.34
C THR A 122 4.40 18.88 -11.31
N ASN A 123 3.70 18.30 -12.28
CA ASN A 123 4.21 17.29 -13.20
C ASN A 123 4.84 16.08 -12.47
N LYS A 124 4.22 15.67 -11.37
CA LYS A 124 4.61 14.47 -10.60
C LYS A 124 3.65 13.34 -10.89
N ALA A 125 4.18 12.13 -10.93
CA ALA A 125 3.39 10.92 -11.00
C ALA A 125 3.86 9.93 -9.93
N SER A 126 2.95 9.12 -9.42
CA SER A 126 3.23 8.01 -8.52
C SER A 126 2.69 6.71 -9.10
N ASP A 127 3.53 5.66 -9.10
CA ASP A 127 3.18 4.30 -9.51
C ASP A 127 2.79 3.47 -8.29
N ASN A 128 1.67 2.75 -8.42
CA ASN A 128 1.14 1.94 -7.33
C ASN A 128 2.12 0.89 -6.79
N ASN A 129 2.95 0.25 -7.62
CA ASN A 129 3.85 -0.81 -7.13
C ASN A 129 4.89 -0.23 -6.16
N TYR A 130 5.47 0.91 -6.53
CA TYR A 130 6.41 1.63 -5.67
C TYR A 130 5.72 2.14 -4.41
N ALA A 131 4.58 2.84 -4.57
CA ALA A 131 3.85 3.42 -3.46
C ALA A 131 3.34 2.37 -2.45
N THR A 132 2.88 1.22 -2.94
CA THR A 132 2.48 0.09 -2.09
C THR A 132 3.67 -0.47 -1.32
N ALA A 133 4.80 -0.72 -1.99
CA ALA A 133 6.01 -1.20 -1.32
C ALA A 133 6.47 -0.22 -0.23
N LEU A 134 6.55 1.07 -0.57
CA LEU A 134 6.91 2.14 0.35
C LEU A 134 5.94 2.21 1.53
N GLY A 135 4.63 2.21 1.27
CA GLY A 135 3.61 2.30 2.30
C GLY A 135 3.67 1.18 3.32
N PHE A 136 3.83 -0.07 2.86
CA PHE A 136 3.93 -1.20 3.78
C PHE A 136 5.26 -1.25 4.54
N ILE A 137 6.35 -0.74 3.96
CA ILE A 137 7.60 -0.51 4.71
C ILE A 137 7.38 0.53 5.83
N GLU A 138 6.69 1.64 5.55
CA GLU A 138 6.40 2.68 6.53
C GLU A 138 5.43 2.20 7.62
N VAL A 139 4.46 1.37 7.25
CA VAL A 139 3.53 0.73 8.19
C VAL A 139 4.28 -0.19 9.14
N LEU A 140 5.14 -1.08 8.64
CA LEU A 140 5.95 -1.93 9.50
C LEU A 140 6.88 -1.09 10.38
N THR A 141 7.47 -0.03 9.83
CA THR A 141 8.32 0.90 10.59
C THR A 141 7.55 1.54 11.75
N ALA A 142 6.38 2.11 11.50
CA ALA A 142 5.54 2.74 12.51
C ALA A 142 5.02 1.73 13.54
N LEU A 143 4.69 0.52 13.10
CA LEU A 143 4.31 -0.59 13.98
C LEU A 143 5.48 -0.99 14.90
N MET A 144 6.70 -1.14 14.35
CA MET A 144 7.91 -1.41 15.13
C MET A 144 8.17 -0.32 16.17
N GLU A 145 8.05 0.95 15.79
CA GLU A 145 8.22 2.09 16.69
C GLU A 145 7.23 2.06 17.87
N ARG A 146 5.96 1.73 17.62
CA ARG A 146 4.96 1.56 18.69
C ARG A 146 5.35 0.47 19.69
N HIS A 147 6.12 -0.52 19.24
CA HIS A 147 6.65 -1.60 20.06
C HIS A 147 8.08 -1.35 20.56
N GLY A 148 8.58 -0.11 20.46
CA GLY A 148 9.91 0.28 20.97
C GLY A 148 11.06 -0.28 20.14
N LYS A 149 10.82 -0.58 18.87
CA LYS A 149 11.77 -1.13 17.92
C LYS A 149 12.09 -0.14 16.81
N ASP A 150 13.27 -0.31 16.22
CA ASP A 150 13.80 0.56 15.17
C ASP A 150 14.19 -0.32 13.98
N ILE A 151 13.54 -0.11 12.84
CA ILE A 151 13.75 -0.93 11.63
C ILE A 151 15.20 -0.88 11.14
N ALA A 152 15.94 0.20 11.41
CA ALA A 152 17.34 0.33 11.02
C ALA A 152 18.30 -0.51 11.89
N LYS A 153 17.82 -1.05 13.01
CA LYS A 153 18.63 -1.82 13.98
C LYS A 153 18.24 -3.29 14.08
N GLU A 154 17.19 -3.68 13.37
CA GLU A 154 16.58 -4.99 13.47
C GLU A 154 16.63 -5.65 12.09
N LYS A 155 16.80 -6.98 12.07
CA LYS A 155 16.70 -7.76 10.85
C LYS A 155 15.24 -8.09 10.57
N ILE A 156 14.77 -7.74 9.38
CA ILE A 156 13.40 -8.07 8.94
C ILE A 156 13.40 -9.24 7.94
N LEU A 157 12.23 -9.83 7.73
CA LEU A 157 11.99 -10.77 6.64
C LEU A 157 11.12 -10.11 5.58
N GLN A 158 11.55 -10.16 4.33
CA GLN A 158 10.68 -9.92 3.19
C GLN A 158 10.20 -11.24 2.61
N ILE A 159 8.89 -11.39 2.45
CA ILE A 159 8.26 -12.51 1.75
C ILE A 159 7.70 -12.00 0.42
N GLY A 160 8.02 -12.67 -0.67
CA GLY A 160 7.63 -12.31 -2.03
C GLY A 160 8.60 -11.34 -2.72
N HIS A 161 8.97 -11.69 -3.96
CA HIS A 161 9.83 -10.94 -4.87
C HIS A 161 9.16 -10.71 -6.24
N GLY A 162 7.83 -10.55 -6.21
CA GLY A 162 7.01 -10.11 -7.34
C GLY A 162 7.22 -8.63 -7.71
N ILE A 163 6.27 -8.04 -8.43
CA ILE A 163 6.36 -6.63 -8.88
C ILE A 163 6.53 -5.65 -7.71
N VAL A 164 5.73 -5.78 -6.65
CA VAL A 164 5.82 -4.93 -5.45
C VAL A 164 7.04 -5.30 -4.59
N GLY A 165 7.29 -6.60 -4.38
CA GLY A 165 8.44 -7.06 -3.61
C GLY A 165 9.79 -6.64 -4.20
N ARG A 166 9.88 -6.43 -5.52
CA ARG A 166 11.08 -5.86 -6.15
C ARG A 166 11.30 -4.40 -5.80
N GLU A 167 10.25 -3.59 -5.79
CA GLU A 167 10.32 -2.19 -5.33
C GLU A 167 10.74 -2.15 -3.85
N ALA A 168 10.17 -3.02 -3.02
CA ALA A 168 10.54 -3.12 -1.60
C ALA A 168 12.04 -3.42 -1.41
N VAL A 169 12.60 -4.38 -2.16
CA VAL A 169 14.05 -4.68 -2.14
C VAL A 169 14.88 -3.45 -2.49
N GLN A 170 14.46 -2.66 -3.48
CA GLN A 170 15.19 -1.44 -3.86
C GLN A 170 15.16 -0.40 -2.74
N ILE A 171 13.98 -0.16 -2.16
CA ILE A 171 13.78 0.82 -1.08
C ILE A 171 14.58 0.41 0.17
N LEU A 172 14.48 -0.86 0.60
CA LEU A 172 15.19 -1.37 1.78
C LEU A 172 16.71 -1.26 1.63
N LYS A 173 17.25 -1.61 0.44
CA LYS A 173 18.67 -1.46 0.12
C LYS A 173 19.12 -0.01 0.18
N GLN A 174 18.35 0.91 -0.42
CA GLN A 174 18.66 2.34 -0.41
C GLN A 174 18.69 2.91 1.02
N ARG A 175 17.82 2.40 1.90
CA ARG A 175 17.74 2.79 3.31
C ARG A 175 18.74 2.07 4.22
N GLY A 176 19.48 1.10 3.70
CA GLY A 176 20.43 0.30 4.49
C GLY A 176 19.76 -0.58 5.55
N VAL A 177 18.50 -0.96 5.35
CA VAL A 177 17.78 -1.89 6.25
C VAL A 177 18.28 -3.31 6.02
N ASP A 178 18.57 -4.04 7.09
CA ASP A 178 18.99 -5.45 7.03
C ASP A 178 17.77 -6.36 6.88
N PHE A 179 17.76 -7.18 5.84
CA PHE A 179 16.67 -8.10 5.58
C PHE A 179 17.16 -9.40 4.93
N ASP A 180 16.46 -10.47 5.28
CA ASP A 180 16.52 -11.73 4.54
C ASP A 180 15.23 -11.88 3.70
N ILE A 181 15.25 -12.77 2.72
CA ILE A 181 14.15 -12.88 1.75
C ILE A 181 13.68 -14.31 1.54
N TYR A 182 12.37 -14.47 1.38
CA TYR A 182 11.73 -15.72 0.99
C TYR A 182 10.82 -15.49 -0.23
N ASP A 183 10.86 -16.41 -1.19
CA ASP A 183 9.89 -16.52 -2.27
C ASP A 183 9.69 -18.01 -2.56
N LYS A 184 8.47 -18.40 -2.92
CA LYS A 184 8.17 -19.78 -3.31
C LYS A 184 8.87 -20.17 -4.62
N ASP A 185 9.16 -19.20 -5.48
CA ASP A 185 9.98 -19.40 -6.67
C ASP A 185 11.43 -18.97 -6.38
N PRO A 186 12.36 -19.92 -6.15
CA PRO A 186 13.75 -19.59 -5.88
C PRO A 186 14.44 -18.91 -7.08
N GLN A 187 13.92 -19.07 -8.31
CA GLN A 187 14.46 -18.38 -9.48
C GLN A 187 14.15 -16.89 -9.47
N ALA A 188 13.03 -16.48 -8.87
CA ALA A 188 12.72 -15.06 -8.67
C ALA A 188 13.80 -14.35 -7.83
N LEU A 189 14.47 -15.09 -6.95
CA LEU A 189 15.54 -14.59 -6.08
C LEU A 189 16.94 -14.68 -6.70
N ALA A 190 17.07 -15.15 -7.95
CA ALA A 190 18.35 -15.25 -8.62
C ALA A 190 19.04 -13.87 -8.70
N GLY A 191 20.33 -13.81 -8.38
CA GLY A 191 21.10 -12.56 -8.40
C GLY A 191 20.96 -11.64 -7.17
N LEU A 192 20.05 -11.93 -6.23
CA LEU A 192 20.05 -11.22 -4.93
C LEU A 192 21.20 -11.70 -4.04
N SER A 193 21.89 -10.76 -3.42
CA SER A 193 23.02 -10.99 -2.50
C SER A 193 22.60 -11.31 -1.06
N HIS A 194 21.31 -11.17 -0.73
CA HIS A 194 20.79 -11.29 0.63
C HIS A 194 20.57 -12.77 0.97
N LYS A 195 20.53 -13.13 2.26
CA LYS A 195 20.23 -14.50 2.66
C LYS A 195 18.82 -14.86 2.16
N LYS A 196 18.71 -16.00 1.51
CA LYS A 196 17.47 -16.54 0.98
C LYS A 196 17.05 -17.68 1.90
N LEU A 197 15.81 -17.64 2.38
CA LEU A 197 15.28 -18.77 3.13
C LEU A 197 15.06 -19.95 2.17
N THR A 198 15.44 -21.15 2.61
CA THR A 198 15.31 -22.38 1.84
C THR A 198 13.94 -23.03 1.99
N GLY A 199 13.22 -22.67 3.05
CA GLY A 199 11.85 -23.10 3.27
C GLY A 199 11.10 -22.25 4.28
N LYS A 200 9.78 -22.38 4.27
CA LYS A 200 8.84 -21.68 5.17
C LYS A 200 9.08 -21.95 6.66
N GLU A 201 9.71 -23.07 7.01
CA GLU A 201 10.03 -23.41 8.40
C GLU A 201 11.03 -22.44 9.04
N GLU A 202 11.79 -21.70 8.24
CA GLU A 202 12.73 -20.66 8.70
C GLU A 202 12.03 -19.32 8.99
N ILE A 203 10.77 -19.14 8.56
CA ILE A 203 10.03 -17.88 8.78
C ILE A 203 9.87 -17.59 10.29
N LYS A 204 9.77 -18.65 11.11
CA LYS A 204 9.59 -18.56 12.56
C LYS A 204 10.78 -17.92 13.29
N ASP A 205 11.92 -17.77 12.62
CA ASP A 205 13.11 -17.12 13.17
C ASP A 205 13.03 -15.58 13.08
N TYR A 206 11.99 -15.04 12.43
CA TYR A 206 11.82 -13.61 12.19
C TYR A 206 10.62 -13.04 12.95
N ARG A 207 10.79 -11.83 13.47
CA ARG A 207 9.77 -11.11 14.24
C ARG A 207 9.16 -9.91 13.52
N TYR A 208 9.74 -9.47 12.42
CA TYR A 208 9.26 -8.32 11.65
C TYR A 208 9.19 -8.74 10.19
N ILE A 209 7.99 -8.71 9.63
CA ILE A 209 7.71 -9.36 8.35
C ILE A 209 6.99 -8.38 7.43
N LEU A 210 7.54 -8.21 6.23
CA LEU A 210 6.86 -7.62 5.08
C LEU A 210 6.47 -8.77 4.14
N ASP A 211 5.18 -8.91 3.81
CA ASP A 211 4.72 -9.95 2.91
C ASP A 211 4.01 -9.36 1.69
N PHE A 212 4.65 -9.49 0.52
CA PHE A 212 4.18 -9.00 -0.77
C PHE A 212 3.66 -10.13 -1.68
N THR A 213 3.28 -11.28 -1.11
CA THR A 213 2.69 -12.38 -1.88
C THR A 213 1.20 -12.18 -2.10
N ASN A 214 0.62 -12.99 -2.97
CA ASN A 214 -0.78 -12.94 -3.38
C ASN A 214 -1.43 -14.34 -3.29
N GLU A 215 -1.00 -15.11 -2.30
CA GLU A 215 -1.45 -16.47 -2.05
C GLU A 215 -2.17 -16.50 -0.69
N GLY A 216 -3.39 -17.02 -0.65
CA GLY A 216 -4.21 -16.97 0.56
C GLY A 216 -3.97 -18.14 1.53
N GLY A 217 -3.97 -17.87 2.83
CA GLY A 217 -4.06 -18.89 3.89
C GLY A 217 -2.91 -19.91 3.98
N TRP A 218 -1.76 -19.63 3.35
CA TRP A 218 -0.60 -20.54 3.38
C TRP A 218 0.31 -20.30 4.60
N LEU A 219 0.30 -19.09 5.16
CA LEU A 219 1.12 -18.68 6.29
C LEU A 219 0.42 -19.04 7.60
N LYS A 220 0.65 -20.29 8.03
CA LYS A 220 0.05 -20.86 9.24
C LYS A 220 0.82 -20.48 10.49
N ASP A 221 0.15 -20.59 11.64
CA ASP A 221 0.71 -20.34 12.97
C ASP A 221 2.05 -21.05 13.22
N ALA A 222 2.19 -22.30 12.75
CA ALA A 222 3.40 -23.11 12.91
C ALA A 222 4.67 -22.51 12.23
N TYR A 223 4.50 -21.58 11.28
CA TYR A 223 5.60 -20.91 10.59
C TYR A 223 5.95 -19.56 11.19
N LEU A 224 5.19 -19.09 12.20
CA LEU A 224 5.33 -17.75 12.76
C LEU A 224 5.97 -17.79 14.15
N ALA A 225 6.79 -16.79 14.45
CA ALA A 225 7.32 -16.59 15.80
C ALA A 225 6.20 -16.20 16.77
N ASP A 226 6.45 -16.31 18.08
CA ASP A 226 5.41 -16.08 19.08
C ASP A 226 4.84 -14.66 19.12
N ALA A 227 5.62 -13.69 18.67
CA ALA A 227 5.25 -12.29 18.66
C ALA A 227 5.91 -11.60 17.48
N ILE A 228 5.25 -11.70 16.32
CA ILE A 228 5.59 -10.98 15.09
C ILE A 228 4.97 -9.59 15.07
N LEU A 229 5.51 -8.72 14.23
CA LEU A 229 4.88 -7.53 13.66
C LEU A 229 4.86 -7.73 12.15
N TYR A 230 3.71 -7.56 11.53
CA TYR A 230 3.47 -8.01 10.17
C TYR A 230 2.76 -6.94 9.34
N ALA A 231 3.21 -6.73 8.12
CA ALA A 231 2.56 -5.81 7.18
C ALA A 231 2.48 -6.44 5.79
N SER A 232 1.29 -6.44 5.17
CA SER A 232 1.08 -7.07 3.86
C SER A 232 0.01 -6.42 3.00
N PRO A 233 0.30 -6.03 1.74
CA PRO A 233 -0.71 -5.66 0.73
C PRO A 233 -1.32 -6.88 0.00
N GLY A 234 -0.95 -8.09 0.40
CA GLY A 234 -1.20 -9.29 -0.38
C GLY A 234 -2.67 -9.66 -0.44
N VAL A 235 -3.24 -9.76 -1.64
CA VAL A 235 -4.62 -10.21 -1.85
C VAL A 235 -4.64 -11.47 -2.73
N PRO A 236 -5.22 -12.59 -2.27
CA PRO A 236 -5.80 -12.82 -0.94
C PRO A 236 -4.76 -12.83 0.20
N TYR A 237 -5.22 -12.64 1.44
CA TYR A 237 -4.38 -12.53 2.63
C TYR A 237 -3.61 -13.81 2.97
N SER A 238 -2.30 -13.70 3.22
CA SER A 238 -1.41 -14.86 3.41
C SER A 238 -1.69 -15.71 4.64
N MET A 239 -2.10 -15.08 5.76
CA MET A 239 -2.37 -15.82 6.99
C MET A 239 -3.66 -16.62 6.88
N ASP A 240 -3.69 -17.80 7.50
CA ASP A 240 -4.96 -18.47 7.76
C ASP A 240 -5.71 -17.80 8.92
N GLU A 241 -6.99 -18.15 9.08
CA GLU A 241 -7.86 -17.54 10.11
C GLU A 241 -7.28 -17.64 11.53
N VAL A 242 -6.55 -18.72 11.81
CA VAL A 242 -5.93 -18.96 13.12
C VAL A 242 -4.76 -18.00 13.35
N ALA A 243 -3.86 -17.88 12.38
CA ALA A 243 -2.74 -16.95 12.46
C ALA A 243 -3.22 -15.48 12.46
N GLU A 244 -4.20 -15.14 11.62
CA GLU A 244 -4.79 -13.80 11.56
C GLU A 244 -5.37 -13.39 12.92
N SER A 245 -6.20 -14.24 13.52
CA SER A 245 -6.81 -13.97 14.83
C SER A 245 -5.77 -13.80 15.94
N ARG A 246 -4.65 -14.56 15.88
CA ARG A 246 -3.58 -14.46 16.87
C ARG A 246 -2.82 -13.13 16.79
N PHE A 247 -2.67 -12.58 15.59
CA PHE A 247 -1.83 -11.41 15.33
C PHE A 247 -2.62 -10.17 14.91
N GLU A 248 -3.94 -10.13 15.11
CA GLU A 248 -4.81 -9.02 14.70
C GLU A 248 -4.26 -7.65 15.11
N ASP A 249 -3.87 -7.47 16.37
CA ASP A 249 -3.31 -6.21 16.90
C ASP A 249 -1.87 -5.91 16.43
N ARG A 250 -1.22 -6.87 15.79
CA ARG A 250 0.19 -6.85 15.38
C ARG A 250 0.37 -7.01 13.87
N ALA A 251 -0.73 -7.01 13.13
CA ALA A 251 -0.75 -7.15 11.70
C ALA A 251 -1.50 -5.98 11.07
N VAL A 252 -0.95 -5.43 9.99
CA VAL A 252 -1.65 -4.48 9.12
C VAL A 252 -1.73 -5.09 7.73
N HIS A 253 -2.95 -5.24 7.25
CA HIS A 253 -3.26 -5.71 5.93
C HIS A 253 -4.39 -4.87 5.37
N ASP A 254 -4.24 -4.48 4.11
CA ASP A 254 -5.30 -3.85 3.34
C ASP A 254 -5.13 -4.16 1.86
N ASN A 255 -6.12 -3.77 1.06
CA ASN A 255 -6.21 -4.16 -0.35
C ASN A 255 -5.85 -3.02 -1.32
N LEU A 256 -5.95 -1.76 -0.86
CA LEU A 256 -5.79 -0.58 -1.71
C LEU A 256 -5.38 0.68 -0.94
N GLU A 257 -5.80 0.81 0.32
CA GLU A 257 -5.86 2.05 1.07
C GLU A 257 -4.48 2.67 1.33
N ILE A 258 -3.54 1.90 1.89
CA ILE A 258 -2.17 2.35 2.13
C ILE A 258 -1.49 2.73 0.82
N GLY A 259 -1.61 1.88 -0.22
CA GLY A 259 -1.02 2.14 -1.53
C GLY A 259 -1.49 3.47 -2.13
N THR A 260 -2.81 3.66 -2.20
CA THR A 260 -3.44 4.91 -2.70
C THR A 260 -3.05 6.13 -1.87
N ALA A 261 -2.97 6.02 -0.55
CA ALA A 261 -2.58 7.13 0.32
C ALA A 261 -1.13 7.58 0.08
N ILE A 262 -0.21 6.64 -0.12
CA ILE A 262 1.19 6.96 -0.47
C ILE A 262 1.28 7.52 -1.88
N MET A 263 0.50 7.02 -2.83
CA MET A 263 0.45 7.59 -4.18
C MET A 263 0.04 9.06 -4.16
N LEU A 264 -0.98 9.39 -3.36
CA LEU A 264 -1.41 10.77 -3.15
C LEU A 264 -0.29 11.61 -2.55
N GLY A 265 0.33 11.13 -1.46
CA GLY A 265 1.44 11.85 -0.80
C GLY A 265 2.62 12.14 -1.72
N GLU A 266 3.00 11.17 -2.56
CA GLU A 266 4.09 11.32 -3.52
C GLU A 266 3.73 12.31 -4.64
N ALA A 267 2.52 12.23 -5.18
CA ALA A 267 2.06 13.13 -6.24
C ALA A 267 1.93 14.59 -5.77
N LEU A 268 1.92 14.84 -4.45
CA LEU A 268 1.89 16.18 -3.85
C LEU A 268 3.28 16.81 -3.66
N GLN A 269 4.37 16.06 -3.86
CA GLN A 269 5.72 16.58 -3.70
C GLN A 269 6.04 17.64 -4.78
N ILE A 270 6.93 18.57 -4.45
CA ILE A 270 7.40 19.65 -5.34
C ILE A 270 8.86 19.37 -5.69
#